data_AF-A0A024GCU5-F1
#
_entry.id   AF-A0A024GCU5-F1
#
_cell.length_a   1.000
_cell.length_b   1.000
_cell.length_c   1.000
_cell.angle_alpha   90.00
_cell.angle_beta   90.00
_cell.angle_gamma   90.00
#
_symmetry.space_group_name_H-M   'P 1'
#
loop_
_entity.id
_entity.type
_entity.pdbx_description
1 polymer ?
#
loop_
_entity_poly.entity_id
_entity_poly.type
_entity_poly.pdbx_seq_one_letter_code
_entity_poly.pdbx_strand_id
1 'polypeptide(L)'
;MTDNDAVFDAILAAMSRKSGNTSETTENSTNDETRSHISAPSKKRRFHAIDEAPNGKDGSTAGIWNPILPSIISLRDVRAQVNHPTVKNRIEIESALLEVERYRLVKRFYTMIEEAAAELGIASVPNSVYEVWKFTCSLFTSKINTLQDSMVMCELEDEFQKCGVEHLRAAAKCRELSNIFEKVAQDHNKHQCTSRAPGKTKIKVRIEADQVSLCYSGITVKCSTGHYSKLKHLYSIQEKRNHTWKLPVMNVNEAIFCVLLRYRALDGGGLHASLNEECFDVMLQYFDCQMECFASPLNCRYRQYCSAYPDTDFRFGSIGSFFDFYPRSGCFESNPPFLPRLIERMATHMTGLLEAAEEALMFIIVVPAWKHTQAWQLLYNSEYNRSYLFLSQKHHGFCEGKEQIRKSRWRIASFDSSIFFWQNHKAQEKWLIQEEAIQKLKEAFRSKQVRL
;
A
#
# COMPACT_ATOMS: atom_id res chain seq x y z
N MET A 1 -34.07 4.47 12.43
CA MET A 1 -33.07 3.47 11.98
C MET A 1 -33.85 2.34 11.35
N THR A 2 -33.61 2.05 10.08
CA THR A 2 -34.24 0.91 9.38
C THR A 2 -33.49 -0.38 9.71
N ASP A 3 -34.11 -1.56 9.55
CA ASP A 3 -33.45 -2.85 9.78
C ASP A 3 -32.16 -3.02 8.94
N ASN A 4 -32.10 -2.37 7.76
CA ASN A 4 -30.90 -2.33 6.92
C ASN A 4 -29.75 -1.52 7.54
N ASP A 5 -30.05 -0.47 8.31
CA ASP A 5 -29.02 0.33 9.01
C ASP A 5 -28.38 -0.48 10.14
N ALA A 6 -29.16 -1.32 10.84
CA ALA A 6 -28.66 -2.13 11.96
C ALA A 6 -27.71 -3.25 11.49
N VAL A 7 -28.05 -3.93 10.39
CA VAL A 7 -27.18 -4.94 9.76
C VAL A 7 -25.90 -4.29 9.22
N PHE A 8 -26.00 -3.10 8.64
CA PHE A 8 -24.87 -2.34 8.12
C PHE A 8 -23.92 -1.88 9.23
N ASP A 9 -24.45 -1.33 10.33
CA ASP A 9 -23.68 -0.92 11.49
C ASP A 9 -23.00 -2.13 12.17
N ALA A 10 -23.64 -3.31 12.16
CA ALA A 10 -23.02 -4.55 12.64
C ALA A 10 -21.83 -5.00 11.76
N ILE A 11 -21.91 -4.83 10.44
CA ILE A 11 -20.80 -5.11 9.50
C ILE A 11 -19.65 -4.13 9.73
N LEU A 12 -19.93 -2.84 9.86
CA LEU A 12 -18.92 -1.81 10.15
C LEU A 12 -18.23 -2.06 11.50
N ALA A 13 -19.01 -2.40 12.54
CA ALA A 13 -18.48 -2.76 13.86
C ALA A 13 -17.64 -4.04 13.81
N ALA A 14 -17.98 -5.02 12.97
CA ALA A 14 -17.16 -6.22 12.77
C ALA A 14 -15.84 -5.90 12.02
N MET A 15 -15.84 -4.95 11.08
CA MET A 15 -14.64 -4.51 10.37
C MET A 15 -13.70 -3.69 11.27
N SER A 16 -14.23 -2.78 12.08
CA SER A 16 -13.46 -2.00 13.06
C SER A 16 -12.83 -2.88 14.14
N ARG A 17 -13.59 -3.85 14.71
CA ARG A 17 -13.07 -4.85 15.66
C ARG A 17 -11.93 -5.69 15.08
N LYS A 18 -11.95 -5.98 13.78
CA LYS A 18 -10.89 -6.73 13.09
C LYS A 18 -9.60 -5.92 12.90
N SER A 19 -9.68 -4.59 12.82
CA SER A 19 -8.52 -3.70 12.62
C SER A 19 -7.85 -3.22 13.91
N GLY A 20 -8.34 -3.62 15.09
CA GLY A 20 -7.77 -3.21 16.39
C GLY A 20 -8.00 -1.73 16.77
N ASN A 21 -8.47 -0.89 15.83
CA ASN A 21 -8.77 0.52 16.07
C ASN A 21 -10.29 0.72 16.22
N THR A 22 -10.72 0.95 17.46
CA THR A 22 -12.10 1.32 17.78
C THR A 22 -12.24 2.84 17.72
N SER A 23 -13.14 3.34 16.86
CA SER A 23 -13.58 4.73 16.92
C SER A 23 -14.58 4.88 18.07
N GLU A 24 -14.23 5.67 19.08
CA GLU A 24 -15.22 6.17 20.04
C GLU A 24 -16.20 7.06 19.27
N THR A 25 -17.47 6.66 19.21
CA THR A 25 -18.55 7.49 18.71
C THR A 25 -18.81 8.61 19.72
N THR A 26 -18.12 9.73 19.57
CA THR A 26 -18.47 10.95 20.29
C THR A 26 -19.58 11.68 19.55
N GLU A 27 -20.82 11.43 19.97
CA GLU A 27 -21.88 12.41 19.82
C GLU A 27 -21.57 13.58 20.75
N ASN A 28 -21.04 14.69 20.21
CA ASN A 28 -21.52 16.05 20.50
C ASN A 28 -20.72 17.18 19.80
N SER A 29 -21.50 18.12 19.26
CA SER A 29 -21.27 19.56 19.00
C SER A 29 -20.12 20.02 18.10
N THR A 30 -20.50 20.34 16.85
CA THR A 30 -20.37 21.62 16.11
C THR A 30 -19.17 22.56 16.31
N ASN A 31 -18.73 23.04 15.13
CA ASN A 31 -17.86 24.18 14.79
C ASN A 31 -16.36 23.95 14.92
N ASP A 32 -15.75 23.63 13.78
CA ASP A 32 -14.34 23.98 13.56
C ASP A 32 -14.22 24.61 12.16
N GLU A 33 -13.82 25.87 12.15
CA GLU A 33 -13.89 26.79 11.03
C GLU A 33 -12.81 26.51 9.99
N THR A 34 -13.20 26.67 8.73
CA THR A 34 -12.32 26.77 7.56
C THR A 34 -11.23 27.82 7.80
N ARG A 35 -9.97 27.38 7.79
CA ARG A 35 -8.81 28.27 7.78
C ARG A 35 -8.61 28.83 6.38
N SER A 36 -9.33 29.89 6.03
CA SER A 36 -9.15 30.61 4.76
C SER A 36 -8.47 31.96 4.98
N HIS A 37 -7.19 32.07 4.62
CA HIS A 37 -6.54 33.36 4.44
C HIS A 37 -5.73 33.42 3.14
N ILE A 38 -6.16 34.37 2.31
CA ILE A 38 -5.43 35.26 1.39
C ILE A 38 -6.07 35.26 0.00
N SER A 39 -6.73 36.38 -0.29
CA SER A 39 -7.22 36.77 -1.61
C SER A 39 -6.10 37.43 -2.41
N ALA A 40 -5.86 36.94 -3.62
CA ALA A 40 -5.14 37.67 -4.68
C ALA A 40 -5.71 37.30 -6.05
N PRO A 41 -5.79 38.24 -7.01
CA PRO A 41 -6.51 38.05 -8.26
C PRO A 41 -5.66 37.24 -9.24
N SER A 42 -6.13 36.09 -9.70
CA SER A 42 -5.39 35.29 -10.69
C SER A 42 -6.11 35.16 -12.03
N LYS A 43 -5.33 35.47 -13.07
CA LYS A 43 -5.65 35.48 -14.49
C LYS A 43 -5.99 34.07 -14.98
N LYS A 44 -6.98 33.96 -15.87
CA LYS A 44 -7.34 32.72 -16.59
C LYS A 44 -6.08 32.07 -17.20
N ARG A 45 -5.65 30.95 -16.62
CA ARG A 45 -4.68 30.02 -17.25
C ARG A 45 -5.42 28.76 -17.69
N ARG A 46 -5.04 28.28 -18.87
CA ARG A 46 -5.60 27.10 -19.55
C ARG A 46 -5.21 25.84 -18.76
N PHE A 47 -6.20 25.15 -18.20
CA PHE A 47 -6.04 23.78 -17.72
C PHE A 47 -5.73 22.87 -18.90
N HIS A 48 -4.93 21.83 -18.69
CA HIS A 48 -4.81 20.75 -19.65
C HIS A 48 -6.21 20.12 -19.84
N ALA A 49 -6.77 20.28 -21.04
CA ALA A 49 -7.92 19.50 -21.44
C ALA A 49 -7.47 18.04 -21.45
N ILE A 50 -7.93 17.27 -20.47
CA ILE A 50 -7.98 15.83 -20.62
C ILE A 50 -9.13 15.64 -21.60
N ASP A 51 -8.81 15.23 -22.83
CA ASP A 51 -9.82 14.77 -23.78
C ASP A 51 -10.72 13.78 -23.02
N GLU A 52 -12.04 14.00 -23.11
CA GLU A 52 -13.03 13.12 -22.49
C GLU A 52 -12.58 11.67 -22.66
N ALA A 53 -12.41 10.96 -21.54
CA ALA A 53 -12.00 9.57 -21.54
C ALA A 53 -12.82 8.84 -22.61
N PRO A 54 -12.18 8.18 -23.60
CA PRO A 54 -12.92 7.62 -24.72
C PRO A 54 -13.97 6.68 -24.16
N ASN A 55 -15.23 7.03 -24.42
CA ASN A 55 -16.39 6.19 -24.17
C ASN A 55 -16.01 4.75 -24.52
N GLY A 56 -16.13 3.88 -23.52
CA GLY A 56 -15.48 2.59 -23.49
C GLY A 56 -15.50 1.85 -24.83
N LYS A 57 -14.30 1.53 -25.32
CA LYS A 57 -13.94 0.39 -26.17
C LYS A 57 -12.47 0.53 -26.55
N ASP A 58 -11.58 0.31 -25.58
CA ASP A 58 -10.21 -0.17 -25.84
C ASP A 58 -9.63 -0.87 -24.60
N GLY A 59 -9.80 -2.20 -24.57
CA GLY A 59 -8.74 -3.15 -24.24
C GLY A 59 -8.18 -3.30 -22.81
N SER A 60 -8.53 -2.48 -21.82
CA SER A 60 -8.08 -2.69 -20.42
C SER A 60 -9.24 -2.83 -19.45
N THR A 61 -9.73 -4.05 -19.27
CA THR A 61 -10.76 -4.41 -18.27
C THR A 61 -10.24 -4.45 -16.83
N ALA A 62 -9.08 -3.86 -16.55
CA ALA A 62 -8.34 -4.03 -15.29
C ALA A 62 -8.51 -2.85 -14.32
N GLY A 63 -9.70 -2.66 -13.76
CA GLY A 63 -9.92 -1.79 -12.60
C GLY A 63 -9.38 -0.36 -12.77
N ILE A 64 -8.68 0.15 -11.76
CA ILE A 64 -8.18 1.52 -11.70
C ILE A 64 -7.00 1.82 -12.67
N TRP A 65 -6.41 0.84 -13.31
CA TRP A 65 -5.16 1.00 -14.09
C TRP A 65 -5.25 2.04 -15.22
N ASN A 66 -4.31 3.00 -15.29
CA ASN A 66 -4.18 3.94 -16.41
C ASN A 66 -3.06 3.53 -17.37
N PRO A 67 -3.36 2.94 -18.55
CA PRO A 67 -2.32 2.60 -19.50
C PRO A 67 -1.74 3.80 -20.26
N ILE A 68 -2.40 4.97 -20.24
CA ILE A 68 -2.09 6.10 -21.14
C ILE A 68 -0.93 6.94 -20.60
N LEU A 69 -0.88 7.16 -19.29
CA LEU A 69 0.10 8.06 -18.69
C LEU A 69 1.52 7.49 -18.77
N PRO A 70 2.52 8.31 -19.14
CA PRO A 70 3.91 7.88 -19.24
C PRO A 70 4.56 7.74 -17.85
N SER A 71 5.72 7.10 -17.83
CA SER A 71 6.60 7.09 -16.66
C SER A 71 7.25 8.47 -16.48
N ILE A 72 7.10 9.08 -15.30
CA ILE A 72 7.63 10.41 -14.98
C ILE A 72 9.06 10.39 -14.44
N ILE A 73 9.53 9.27 -13.88
CA ILE A 73 10.89 9.10 -13.36
C ILE A 73 11.71 8.26 -14.34
N SER A 74 12.93 8.73 -14.66
CA SER A 74 13.82 7.97 -15.54
C SER A 74 14.29 6.68 -14.87
N LEU A 75 14.50 5.62 -15.64
CA LEU A 75 15.08 4.38 -15.08
C LEU A 75 16.46 4.59 -14.49
N ARG A 76 17.23 5.58 -14.96
CA ARG A 76 18.54 5.89 -14.41
C ARG A 76 18.41 6.34 -12.96
N ASP A 77 17.40 7.16 -12.67
CA ASP A 77 17.15 7.69 -11.33
C ASP A 77 16.55 6.61 -10.43
N VAL A 78 15.62 5.81 -10.96
CA VAL A 78 15.15 4.58 -10.27
C VAL A 78 16.34 3.68 -9.96
N ARG A 79 17.27 3.49 -10.91
CA ARG A 79 18.48 2.67 -10.70
C ARG A 79 19.42 3.28 -9.66
N ALA A 80 19.56 4.59 -9.57
CA ALA A 80 20.40 5.20 -8.54
C ALA A 80 19.83 4.93 -7.13
N GLN A 81 18.50 5.01 -7.00
CA GLN A 81 17.78 4.70 -5.76
C GLN A 81 17.81 3.21 -5.44
N VAL A 82 17.60 2.37 -6.45
CA VAL A 82 17.53 0.91 -6.32
C VAL A 82 18.91 0.25 -6.16
N ASN A 83 19.97 0.80 -6.77
CA ASN A 83 21.35 0.37 -6.56
C ASN A 83 21.97 0.93 -5.30
N HIS A 84 21.27 1.78 -4.55
CA HIS A 84 21.72 2.21 -3.24
C HIS A 84 22.04 0.96 -2.40
N PRO A 85 23.17 0.89 -1.68
CA PRO A 85 23.61 -0.34 -1.00
C PRO A 85 22.56 -0.95 -0.05
N THR A 86 21.67 -0.12 0.49
CA THR A 86 20.53 -0.55 1.34
C THR A 86 19.42 -1.26 0.58
N VAL A 87 19.28 -1.02 -0.74
CA VAL A 87 18.24 -1.59 -1.63
C VAL A 87 18.83 -2.66 -2.56
N LYS A 88 20.07 -2.49 -3.03
CA LYS A 88 20.76 -3.43 -3.92
C LYS A 88 20.87 -4.84 -3.33
N ASN A 89 21.07 -4.95 -2.02
CA ASN A 89 21.10 -6.22 -1.29
C ASN A 89 19.71 -6.82 -1.03
N ARG A 90 18.62 -6.15 -1.45
CA ARG A 90 17.23 -6.55 -1.24
C ARG A 90 16.56 -7.10 -2.49
N ILE A 91 17.15 -6.94 -3.68
CA ILE A 91 16.57 -7.35 -4.98
C ILE A 91 17.24 -8.62 -5.48
N GLU A 92 17.24 -9.64 -4.62
CA GLU A 92 17.62 -10.99 -5.00
C GLU A 92 16.40 -11.89 -4.84
N ILE A 93 15.47 -11.84 -5.79
CA ILE A 93 14.57 -12.98 -6.02
C ILE A 93 14.82 -13.57 -7.39
N GLU A 94 15.33 -14.79 -7.31
CA GLU A 94 15.98 -15.53 -8.38
C GLU A 94 15.11 -16.66 -8.97
N SER A 95 13.92 -16.97 -8.43
CA SER A 95 12.95 -17.88 -9.06
C SER A 95 11.61 -17.99 -8.32
N ALA A 96 10.60 -18.59 -8.96
CA ALA A 96 9.35 -18.98 -8.29
C ALA A 96 9.54 -20.02 -7.17
N LEU A 97 10.63 -20.81 -7.17
CA LEU A 97 10.89 -21.78 -6.11
C LEU A 97 11.19 -21.08 -4.78
N LEU A 98 12.05 -20.06 -4.80
CA LEU A 98 12.37 -19.30 -3.59
C LEU A 98 11.14 -18.60 -3.03
N GLU A 99 10.24 -18.13 -3.91
CA GLU A 99 9.02 -17.48 -3.47
C GLU A 99 8.02 -18.47 -2.83
N VAL A 100 7.99 -19.72 -3.30
CA VAL A 100 7.24 -20.82 -2.67
C VAL A 100 7.81 -21.16 -1.30
N GLU A 101 9.13 -21.24 -1.19
CA GLU A 101 9.83 -21.49 0.07
C GLU A 101 9.56 -20.40 1.10
N ARG A 102 9.74 -19.13 0.71
CA ARG A 102 9.40 -17.96 1.52
C ARG A 102 7.94 -17.98 1.96
N TYR A 103 7.01 -18.29 1.05
CA TYR A 103 5.59 -18.38 1.40
C TYR A 103 5.30 -19.45 2.48
N ARG A 104 5.93 -20.62 2.38
CA ARG A 104 5.79 -21.68 3.40
C ARG A 104 6.37 -21.24 4.74
N LEU A 105 7.50 -20.53 4.72
CA LEU A 105 8.11 -19.99 5.93
C LEU A 105 7.21 -18.97 6.62
N VAL A 106 6.66 -18.02 5.85
CA VAL A 106 5.70 -17.01 6.37
C VAL A 106 4.47 -17.69 6.99
N LYS A 107 3.93 -18.73 6.36
CA LYS A 107 2.83 -19.50 6.94
C LYS A 107 3.19 -20.17 8.25
N ARG A 108 4.39 -20.76 8.34
CA ARG A 108 4.87 -21.36 9.59
C ARG A 108 4.97 -20.31 10.69
N PHE A 109 5.43 -19.11 10.38
CA PHE A 109 5.51 -18.02 11.35
C PHE A 109 4.14 -17.53 11.81
N TYR A 110 3.11 -17.52 10.96
CA TYR A 110 1.74 -17.28 11.42
C TYR A 110 1.29 -18.31 12.45
N THR A 111 1.48 -19.59 12.17
CA THR A 111 1.12 -20.66 13.10
C THR A 111 1.83 -20.50 14.44
N MET A 112 3.12 -20.13 14.43
CA MET A 112 3.85 -19.87 15.67
C MET A 112 3.31 -18.67 16.45
N ILE A 113 2.86 -17.60 15.79
CA ILE A 113 2.21 -16.46 16.45
C ILE A 113 0.86 -16.88 17.04
N GLU A 114 0.07 -17.68 16.32
CA GLU A 114 -1.19 -18.25 16.81
C GLU A 114 -0.98 -19.09 18.07
N GLU A 115 0.01 -19.99 18.04
CA GLU A 115 0.39 -20.83 19.18
C GLU A 115 0.84 -19.98 20.37
N ALA A 116 1.72 -19.01 20.15
CA ALA A 116 2.18 -18.11 21.20
C ALA A 116 1.04 -17.29 21.82
N ALA A 117 0.10 -16.81 21.01
CA ALA A 117 -1.06 -16.08 21.50
C ALA A 117 -1.99 -16.99 22.32
N ALA A 118 -2.19 -18.24 21.91
CA ALA A 118 -2.95 -19.22 22.67
C ALA A 118 -2.30 -19.53 24.04
N GLU A 119 -0.97 -19.67 24.09
CA GLU A 119 -0.21 -19.82 25.34
C GLU A 119 -0.30 -18.60 26.26
N LEU A 120 -0.51 -17.41 25.70
CA LEU A 120 -0.77 -16.18 26.44
C LEU A 120 -2.22 -16.05 26.91
N GLY A 121 -3.12 -16.95 26.49
CA GLY A 121 -4.54 -16.91 26.81
C GLY A 121 -5.36 -15.97 25.93
N ILE A 122 -4.81 -15.54 24.78
CA ILE A 122 -5.51 -14.68 23.82
C ILE A 122 -6.46 -15.55 22.98
N ALA A 123 -7.77 -15.39 23.17
CA ALA A 123 -8.79 -16.23 22.52
C ALA A 123 -8.86 -16.05 20.99
N SER A 124 -8.57 -14.85 20.49
CA SER A 124 -8.48 -14.56 19.05
C SER A 124 -7.46 -13.47 18.83
N VAL A 125 -6.45 -13.77 18.02
CA VAL A 125 -5.42 -12.81 17.63
C VAL A 125 -6.02 -11.76 16.68
N PRO A 126 -6.01 -10.46 17.01
CA PRO A 126 -6.45 -9.42 16.10
C PRO A 126 -5.65 -9.43 14.80
N ASN A 127 -6.24 -9.00 13.67
CA ASN A 127 -5.47 -8.93 12.43
C ASN A 127 -4.28 -7.97 12.56
N SER A 128 -4.40 -6.93 13.39
CA SER A 128 -3.36 -5.94 13.66
C SER A 128 -2.04 -6.57 14.13
N VAL A 129 -2.08 -7.64 14.93
CA VAL A 129 -0.90 -8.42 15.36
C VAL A 129 -0.12 -8.95 14.15
N TYR A 130 -0.83 -9.59 13.23
CA TYR A 130 -0.21 -10.14 12.03
C TYR A 130 0.23 -9.05 11.06
N GLU A 131 -0.48 -7.93 11.03
CA GLU A 131 -0.25 -6.82 10.13
C GLU A 131 0.99 -6.03 10.54
N VAL A 132 1.11 -5.70 11.83
CA VAL A 132 2.33 -5.18 12.46
C VAL A 132 3.53 -6.07 12.15
N TRP A 133 3.40 -7.38 12.40
CA TRP A 133 4.49 -8.31 12.09
C TRP A 133 4.86 -8.31 10.60
N LYS A 134 3.88 -8.33 9.68
CA LYS A 134 4.09 -8.36 8.23
C LYS A 134 4.73 -7.09 7.66
N PHE A 135 4.36 -5.92 8.17
CA PHE A 135 4.81 -4.63 7.65
C PHE A 135 6.14 -4.20 8.27
N THR A 136 6.37 -4.57 9.52
CA THR A 136 7.58 -4.17 10.26
C THR A 136 8.69 -5.20 10.10
N CYS A 137 8.39 -6.51 10.03
CA CYS A 137 9.33 -7.49 9.48
C CYS A 137 9.30 -7.33 7.97
N SER A 138 10.27 -6.63 7.38
CA SER A 138 10.49 -6.69 5.94
C SER A 138 10.67 -8.16 5.54
N LEU A 139 9.62 -8.80 5.02
CA LEU A 139 9.56 -10.26 4.86
C LEU A 139 10.64 -10.75 3.89
N PHE A 140 11.81 -11.04 4.49
CA PHE A 140 12.96 -11.80 4.03
C PHE A 140 13.66 -11.27 2.78
N THR A 141 14.46 -10.23 2.97
CA THR A 141 15.67 -10.03 2.17
C THR A 141 16.68 -11.11 2.55
N SER A 142 17.43 -11.65 1.58
CA SER A 142 18.43 -12.72 1.77
C SER A 142 19.51 -12.39 2.81
N LYS A 143 19.61 -11.12 3.23
CA LYS A 143 20.36 -10.65 4.39
C LYS A 143 19.36 -10.11 5.43
N ILE A 144 19.12 -10.91 6.45
CA ILE A 144 18.36 -10.55 7.67
C ILE A 144 19.12 -9.41 8.34
N ASN A 145 18.51 -8.23 8.44
CA ASN A 145 19.10 -7.06 9.09
C ASN A 145 18.64 -7.01 10.55
N THR A 146 19.53 -7.40 11.46
CA THR A 146 19.31 -7.53 12.92
C THR A 146 18.86 -6.26 13.65
N LEU A 147 19.02 -5.07 13.05
CA LEU A 147 18.61 -3.79 13.65
C LEU A 147 17.11 -3.48 13.48
N GLN A 148 16.46 -4.04 12.46
CA GLN A 148 15.05 -3.76 12.17
C GLN A 148 14.14 -4.68 12.99
N ASP A 149 14.65 -5.83 13.44
CA ASP A 149 13.94 -6.85 14.21
C ASP A 149 13.58 -6.42 15.64
N SER A 150 14.38 -5.54 16.27
CA SER A 150 14.10 -4.99 17.60
C SER A 150 12.80 -4.17 17.62
N MET A 151 12.53 -3.42 16.55
CA MET A 151 11.34 -2.55 16.45
C MET A 151 10.06 -3.35 16.18
N VAL A 152 10.14 -4.45 15.41
CA VAL A 152 8.98 -5.33 15.15
C VAL A 152 8.46 -5.98 16.43
N MET A 153 9.38 -6.38 17.31
CA MET A 153 9.02 -7.15 18.50
C MET A 153 8.38 -6.28 19.57
N CYS A 154 8.79 -5.00 19.64
CA CYS A 154 8.08 -4.02 20.45
C CYS A 154 6.63 -3.79 19.96
N GLU A 155 6.39 -3.79 18.65
CA GLU A 155 5.03 -3.59 18.13
C GLU A 155 4.16 -4.84 18.31
N LEU A 156 4.73 -6.05 18.17
CA LEU A 156 4.02 -7.29 18.48
C LEU A 156 3.67 -7.36 19.98
N GLU A 157 4.58 -6.89 20.82
CA GLU A 157 4.36 -6.77 22.27
C GLU A 157 3.23 -5.79 22.60
N ASP A 158 3.19 -4.61 21.98
CA ASP A 158 2.09 -3.63 22.12
C ASP A 158 0.74 -4.26 21.78
N GLU A 159 0.66 -5.07 20.72
CA GLU A 159 -0.58 -5.73 20.33
C GLU A 159 -1.01 -6.85 21.29
N PHE A 160 -0.06 -7.62 21.85
CA PHE A 160 -0.37 -8.56 22.93
C PHE A 160 -0.84 -7.84 24.20
N GLN A 161 -0.26 -6.69 24.53
CA GLN A 161 -0.70 -5.86 25.65
C GLN A 161 -2.13 -5.34 25.46
N LYS A 162 -2.49 -4.90 24.25
CA LYS A 162 -3.88 -4.52 23.91
C LYS A 162 -4.87 -5.68 24.08
N CYS A 163 -4.39 -6.93 23.97
CA CYS A 163 -5.19 -8.12 24.25
C CYS A 163 -5.26 -8.49 25.75
N GLY A 164 -4.73 -7.65 26.65
CA GLY A 164 -4.76 -7.85 28.10
C GLY A 164 -3.60 -8.67 28.66
N VAL A 165 -2.54 -8.92 27.88
CA VAL A 165 -1.34 -9.60 28.37
C VAL A 165 -0.45 -8.63 29.13
N GLU A 166 0.01 -8.99 30.33
CA GLU A 166 0.95 -8.16 31.08
C GLU A 166 2.26 -7.95 30.31
N HIS A 167 2.78 -6.71 30.35
CA HIS A 167 3.97 -6.27 29.63
C HIS A 167 5.16 -7.26 29.72
N LEU A 168 5.56 -7.66 30.93
CA LEU A 168 6.72 -8.56 31.10
C LEU A 168 6.50 -9.93 30.44
N ARG A 169 5.26 -10.43 30.44
CA ARG A 169 4.90 -11.72 29.84
C ARG A 169 4.83 -11.61 28.31
N ALA A 170 4.25 -10.53 27.80
CA ALA A 170 4.23 -10.23 26.36
C ALA A 170 5.66 -10.07 25.81
N ALA A 171 6.50 -9.30 26.49
CA ALA A 171 7.90 -9.07 26.12
C ALA A 171 8.71 -10.37 26.10
N ALA A 172 8.53 -11.23 27.10
CA ALA A 172 9.21 -12.52 27.17
C ALA A 172 8.82 -13.43 25.99
N LYS A 173 7.53 -13.50 25.65
CA LYS A 173 7.04 -14.31 24.54
C LYS A 173 7.49 -13.77 23.18
N CYS A 174 7.51 -12.45 22.98
CA CYS A 174 8.02 -11.84 21.74
C CYS A 174 9.52 -12.12 21.55
N ARG A 175 10.33 -12.05 22.61
CA ARG A 175 11.75 -12.45 22.56
C ARG A 175 11.94 -13.93 22.21
N GLU A 176 11.12 -14.81 22.79
CA GLU A 176 11.13 -16.23 22.44
C GLU A 176 10.83 -16.46 20.96
N LEU A 177 9.75 -15.88 20.45
CA LEU A 177 9.36 -15.94 19.03
C LEU A 177 10.48 -15.44 18.11
N SER A 178 11.11 -14.31 18.47
CA SER A 178 12.25 -13.75 17.73
C SER A 178 13.38 -14.76 17.55
N ASN A 179 13.80 -15.37 18.65
CA ASN A 179 14.88 -16.35 18.64
C ASN A 179 14.55 -17.57 17.78
N ILE A 180 13.28 -18.02 17.79
CA ILE A 180 12.87 -19.15 16.97
C ILE A 180 12.82 -18.73 15.49
N PHE A 181 12.30 -17.55 15.17
CA PHE A 181 12.26 -17.03 13.80
C PHE A 181 13.66 -16.91 13.19
N GLU A 182 14.62 -16.36 13.94
CA GLU A 182 16.02 -16.25 13.52
C GLU A 182 16.60 -17.64 13.21
N LYS A 183 16.43 -18.61 14.10
CA LYS A 183 16.93 -19.98 13.89
C LYS A 183 16.32 -20.64 12.65
N VAL A 184 14.99 -20.57 12.51
CA VAL A 184 14.30 -21.16 11.36
C VAL A 184 14.74 -20.49 10.05
N ALA A 185 14.92 -19.16 10.05
CA ALA A 185 15.38 -18.43 8.87
C ALA A 185 16.85 -18.76 8.52
N GLN A 186 17.74 -18.88 9.51
CA GLN A 186 19.12 -19.31 9.31
C GLN A 186 19.23 -20.72 8.74
N ASP A 187 18.46 -21.67 9.29
CA ASP A 187 18.43 -23.05 8.80
C ASP A 187 17.90 -23.10 7.37
N HIS A 188 16.86 -22.32 7.07
CA HIS A 188 16.32 -22.21 5.72
C HIS A 188 17.37 -21.70 4.72
N ASN A 189 18.10 -20.63 5.05
CA ASN A 189 19.14 -20.06 4.20
C ASN A 189 20.29 -21.05 3.95
N LYS A 190 20.69 -21.83 4.96
CA LYS A 190 21.71 -22.89 4.80
C LYS A 190 21.27 -23.97 3.81
N HIS A 191 20.02 -24.42 3.90
CA HIS A 191 19.46 -25.44 3.01
C HIS A 191 19.25 -24.92 1.57
N GLN A 192 19.01 -23.63 1.40
CA GLN A 192 18.84 -23.00 0.10
C GLN A 192 20.18 -22.87 -0.67
N CYS A 193 21.28 -22.55 0.03
CA CYS A 193 22.62 -22.52 -0.56
C CYS A 193 23.07 -23.88 -1.11
N THR A 194 22.56 -24.99 -0.56
CA THR A 194 22.94 -26.35 -0.98
C THR A 194 22.01 -26.94 -2.07
N SER A 195 20.81 -26.39 -2.27
CA SER A 195 19.76 -26.96 -3.12
C SER A 195 19.56 -26.29 -4.49
N ARG A 196 20.49 -25.42 -4.92
CA ARG A 196 20.43 -24.55 -6.11
C ARG A 196 20.29 -25.23 -7.49
N ALA A 197 19.85 -26.49 -7.58
CA ALA A 197 19.49 -27.13 -8.84
C ALA A 197 18.22 -26.47 -9.41
N PRO A 198 18.25 -25.90 -10.64
CA PRO A 198 17.07 -25.30 -11.23
C PRO A 198 16.00 -26.36 -11.49
N GLY A 199 14.88 -26.26 -10.79
CA GLY A 199 13.70 -27.08 -11.10
C GLY A 199 13.22 -26.77 -12.51
N LYS A 200 13.20 -27.77 -13.40
CA LYS A 200 12.74 -27.66 -14.81
C LYS A 200 11.24 -27.39 -14.97
N THR A 201 10.50 -27.20 -13.87
CA THR A 201 9.04 -27.15 -13.89
C THR A 201 8.58 -25.77 -14.32
N LYS A 202 7.80 -25.67 -15.41
CA LYS A 202 7.21 -24.40 -15.85
C LYS A 202 5.95 -24.08 -15.03
N ILE A 203 5.65 -22.79 -14.87
CA ILE A 203 4.36 -22.34 -14.31
C ILE A 203 3.23 -22.83 -15.20
N LYS A 204 2.30 -23.61 -14.64
CA LYS A 204 1.09 -24.05 -15.36
C LYS A 204 0.03 -22.96 -15.26
N VAL A 205 -0.41 -22.43 -16.40
CA VAL A 205 -1.45 -21.41 -16.48
C VAL A 205 -2.75 -22.04 -16.96
N ARG A 206 -3.86 -21.76 -16.28
CA ARG A 206 -5.22 -22.11 -16.70
C ARG A 206 -6.07 -20.86 -16.70
N ILE A 207 -6.84 -20.66 -17.77
CA ILE A 207 -7.75 -19.52 -17.93
C ILE A 207 -9.15 -20.11 -18.04
N GLU A 208 -10.02 -19.72 -17.10
CA GLU A 208 -11.40 -20.18 -17.02
C GLU A 208 -12.30 -18.96 -16.81
N ALA A 209 -13.14 -18.66 -17.80
CA ALA A 209 -14.01 -17.47 -17.82
C ALA A 209 -13.26 -16.16 -17.52
N ASP A 210 -13.55 -15.51 -16.39
CA ASP A 210 -12.99 -14.24 -15.92
C ASP A 210 -11.79 -14.42 -14.96
N GLN A 211 -11.34 -15.66 -14.74
CA GLN A 211 -10.28 -15.99 -13.80
C GLN A 211 -9.07 -16.68 -14.46
N VAL A 212 -7.88 -16.36 -13.99
CA VAL A 212 -6.60 -16.97 -14.34
C VAL A 212 -6.00 -17.63 -13.11
N SER A 213 -5.65 -18.91 -13.22
CA SER A 213 -4.97 -19.69 -12.19
C SER A 213 -3.54 -20.02 -12.63
N LEU A 214 -2.55 -19.69 -11.80
CA LEU A 214 -1.14 -20.03 -12.01
C LEU A 214 -0.70 -21.03 -10.94
N CYS A 215 -0.17 -22.17 -11.37
CA CYS A 215 0.20 -23.28 -10.51
C CYS A 215 1.69 -23.65 -10.64
N TYR A 216 2.38 -23.73 -9.51
CA TYR A 216 3.79 -24.11 -9.42
C TYR A 216 4.10 -24.77 -8.08
N SER A 217 4.87 -25.86 -8.09
CA SER A 217 5.26 -26.62 -6.89
C SER A 217 4.09 -26.94 -5.92
N GLY A 218 2.92 -27.29 -6.47
CA GLY A 218 1.71 -27.62 -5.69
C GLY A 218 0.94 -26.41 -5.15
N ILE A 219 1.42 -25.18 -5.37
CA ILE A 219 0.74 -23.95 -4.97
C ILE A 219 0.02 -23.36 -6.17
N THR A 220 -1.26 -22.99 -5.98
CA THR A 220 -2.06 -22.29 -6.99
C THR A 220 -2.41 -20.89 -6.50
N VAL A 221 -2.07 -19.86 -7.27
CA VAL A 221 -2.51 -18.47 -7.09
C VAL A 221 -3.50 -18.10 -8.19
N LYS A 222 -4.39 -17.15 -7.90
CA LYS A 222 -5.47 -16.76 -8.81
C LYS A 222 -5.52 -15.25 -8.96
N CYS A 223 -5.93 -14.78 -10.13
CA CYS A 223 -6.29 -13.40 -10.39
C CYS A 223 -7.37 -13.30 -11.48
N SER A 224 -7.99 -12.14 -11.67
CA SER A 224 -8.90 -11.91 -12.79
C SER A 224 -8.14 -11.77 -14.10
N THR A 225 -8.82 -12.05 -15.22
CA THR A 225 -8.24 -11.86 -16.56
C THR A 225 -7.81 -10.42 -16.83
N GLY A 226 -8.53 -9.44 -16.27
CA GLY A 226 -8.15 -8.03 -16.28
C GLY A 226 -6.82 -7.79 -15.58
N HIS A 227 -6.67 -8.21 -14.32
CA HIS A 227 -5.41 -8.05 -13.57
C HIS A 227 -4.25 -8.81 -14.22
N TYR A 228 -4.49 -10.01 -14.74
CA TYR A 228 -3.48 -10.76 -15.48
C TYR A 228 -2.99 -9.98 -16.73
N SER A 229 -3.90 -9.32 -17.43
CA SER A 229 -3.57 -8.49 -18.60
C SER A 229 -2.81 -7.22 -18.21
N LYS A 230 -3.23 -6.54 -17.13
CA LYS A 230 -2.50 -5.41 -16.53
C LYS A 230 -1.06 -5.79 -16.19
N LEU A 231 -0.86 -6.88 -15.45
CA LEU A 231 0.47 -7.31 -15.03
C LEU A 231 1.36 -7.68 -16.23
N LYS A 232 0.82 -8.36 -17.25
CA LYS A 232 1.55 -8.60 -18.50
C LYS A 232 1.95 -7.30 -19.20
N HIS A 233 1.07 -6.31 -19.22
CA HIS A 233 1.36 -5.00 -19.81
C HIS A 233 2.47 -4.28 -19.04
N LEU A 234 2.33 -4.13 -17.72
CA LEU A 234 3.35 -3.54 -16.84
C LEU A 234 4.72 -4.23 -17.02
N TYR A 235 4.73 -5.57 -17.05
CA TYR A 235 5.93 -6.35 -17.30
C TYR A 235 6.57 -6.00 -18.64
N SER A 236 5.80 -5.93 -19.73
CA SER A 236 6.33 -5.60 -21.05
C SER A 236 6.91 -4.19 -21.14
N ILE A 237 6.34 -3.22 -20.41
CA ILE A 237 6.87 -1.85 -20.32
C ILE A 237 8.23 -1.89 -19.64
N GLN A 238 8.33 -2.61 -18.50
CA GLN A 238 9.55 -2.69 -17.73
C GLN A 238 10.65 -3.47 -18.47
N GLU A 239 10.31 -4.55 -19.17
CA GLU A 239 11.23 -5.35 -19.97
C GLU A 239 11.89 -4.51 -21.08
N LYS A 240 11.10 -3.74 -21.85
CA LYS A 240 11.58 -2.79 -22.87
C LYS A 240 12.42 -1.65 -22.29
N ARG A 241 12.21 -1.35 -21.02
CA ARG A 241 12.97 -0.35 -20.28
C ARG A 241 14.31 -0.93 -19.80
N ASN A 242 14.39 -2.24 -19.58
CA ASN A 242 15.50 -2.89 -18.88
C ASN A 242 16.55 -3.57 -19.78
N HIS A 243 16.85 -3.01 -20.94
CA HIS A 243 17.75 -3.64 -21.95
C HIS A 243 19.18 -3.94 -21.47
N THR A 244 19.63 -3.33 -20.36
CA THR A 244 21.03 -3.39 -19.90
C THR A 244 21.25 -4.15 -18.60
N TRP A 245 20.21 -4.74 -17.98
CA TRP A 245 20.33 -5.28 -16.62
C TRP A 245 20.37 -6.82 -16.61
N LYS A 246 21.37 -7.38 -15.92
CA LYS A 246 21.63 -8.82 -15.77
C LYS A 246 20.80 -9.46 -14.63
N LEU A 247 19.49 -9.23 -14.56
CA LEU A 247 18.64 -9.97 -13.62
C LEU A 247 18.49 -11.39 -14.18
N PRO A 248 18.29 -12.41 -13.33
CA PRO A 248 17.78 -13.70 -13.80
C PRO A 248 16.52 -13.46 -14.65
N VAL A 249 16.55 -13.98 -15.88
CA VAL A 249 15.44 -13.85 -16.83
C VAL A 249 14.29 -14.69 -16.30
N MET A 250 13.38 -14.03 -15.59
CA MET A 250 12.13 -14.62 -15.12
C MET A 250 11.07 -14.32 -16.17
N ASN A 251 10.46 -15.34 -16.77
CA ASN A 251 9.39 -15.10 -17.73
C ASN A 251 8.18 -14.44 -17.05
N VAL A 252 7.31 -13.80 -17.85
CA VAL A 252 6.17 -13.04 -17.34
C VAL A 252 5.25 -13.83 -16.40
N ASN A 253 5.00 -15.12 -16.66
CA ASN A 253 4.12 -15.94 -15.82
C ASN A 253 4.76 -16.28 -14.48
N GLU A 254 6.07 -16.48 -14.46
CA GLU A 254 6.82 -16.69 -13.24
C GLU A 254 6.84 -15.41 -12.38
N ALA A 255 7.04 -14.24 -13.00
CA ALA A 255 6.98 -12.96 -12.30
C ALA A 255 5.59 -12.68 -11.72
N ILE A 256 4.53 -12.96 -12.49
CA ILE A 256 3.14 -12.82 -12.04
C ILE A 256 2.84 -13.79 -10.89
N PHE A 257 3.26 -15.05 -11.01
CA PHE A 257 3.11 -16.02 -9.92
C PHE A 257 3.77 -15.52 -8.63
N CYS A 258 5.00 -14.99 -8.73
CA CYS A 258 5.73 -14.50 -7.57
C CYS A 258 5.00 -13.33 -6.88
N VAL A 259 4.59 -12.31 -7.61
CA VAL A 259 3.85 -11.16 -7.04
C VAL A 259 2.54 -11.61 -6.41
N LEU A 260 1.77 -12.46 -7.09
CA LEU A 260 0.50 -12.96 -6.52
C LEU A 260 0.73 -13.78 -5.25
N LEU A 261 1.79 -14.60 -5.21
CA LEU A 261 2.12 -15.39 -4.02
C LEU A 261 2.63 -14.50 -2.88
N ARG A 262 3.43 -13.48 -3.19
CA ARG A 262 3.91 -12.47 -2.24
C ARG A 262 2.76 -11.79 -1.52
N TYR A 263 1.85 -11.20 -2.28
CA TYR A 263 0.72 -10.46 -1.73
C TYR A 263 -0.35 -11.39 -1.13
N ARG A 264 -0.44 -12.66 -1.58
CA ARG A 264 -1.25 -13.67 -0.89
C ARG A 264 -0.74 -13.97 0.51
N ALA A 265 0.57 -14.00 0.70
CA ALA A 265 1.18 -14.25 2.02
C ALA A 265 0.72 -13.22 3.07
N LEU A 266 0.35 -12.01 2.63
CA LEU A 266 -0.07 -10.97 3.54
C LEU A 266 -1.45 -11.16 4.16
N ASP A 267 -2.30 -11.98 3.56
CA ASP A 267 -3.70 -12.27 3.94
C ASP A 267 -4.65 -11.10 4.33
N GLY A 268 -4.18 -9.86 4.43
CA GLY A 268 -4.90 -8.69 4.93
C GLY A 268 -5.41 -7.79 3.82
N GLY A 269 -6.34 -8.29 3.00
CA GLY A 269 -7.02 -7.46 1.98
C GLY A 269 -7.86 -6.31 2.55
N GLY A 270 -7.85 -6.09 3.86
CA GLY A 270 -8.64 -5.08 4.55
C GLY A 270 -7.91 -3.76 4.83
N LEU A 271 -6.58 -3.73 4.81
CA LEU A 271 -5.78 -2.59 5.31
C LEU A 271 -5.36 -1.55 4.29
N HIS A 272 -5.35 -1.91 3.03
CA HIS A 272 -4.94 -1.02 1.96
C HIS A 272 -5.90 -1.21 0.80
N ALA A 273 -6.71 -0.19 0.60
CA ALA A 273 -7.72 -0.09 -0.43
C ALA A 273 -7.30 1.03 -1.38
N SER A 274 -7.49 0.86 -2.69
CA SER A 274 -7.17 1.94 -3.62
C SER A 274 -8.23 3.04 -3.54
N LEU A 275 -7.86 4.27 -3.88
CA LEU A 275 -8.83 5.32 -4.16
C LEU A 275 -9.69 4.96 -5.38
N ASN A 276 -10.84 5.60 -5.51
CA ASN A 276 -11.65 5.55 -6.73
C ASN A 276 -10.87 6.14 -7.91
N GLU A 277 -11.16 5.72 -9.15
CA GLU A 277 -10.44 6.22 -10.33
C GLU A 277 -10.54 7.73 -10.48
N GLU A 278 -11.73 8.27 -10.21
CA GLU A 278 -12.03 9.68 -10.34
C GLU A 278 -11.23 10.52 -9.34
N CYS A 279 -10.83 9.94 -8.20
CA CYS A 279 -9.94 10.63 -7.26
C CYS A 279 -8.59 10.89 -7.92
N PHE A 280 -8.02 9.86 -8.58
CA PHE A 280 -6.79 10.01 -9.34
C PHE A 280 -6.95 10.98 -10.51
N ASP A 281 -8.08 10.94 -11.21
CA ASP A 281 -8.33 11.82 -12.35
C ASP A 281 -8.41 13.30 -11.92
N VAL A 282 -9.09 13.59 -10.81
CA VAL A 282 -9.10 14.93 -10.21
C VAL A 282 -7.69 15.36 -9.78
N MET A 283 -6.96 14.50 -9.09
CA MET A 283 -5.60 14.85 -8.66
C MET A 283 -4.63 15.08 -9.83
N LEU A 284 -4.78 14.32 -10.90
CA LEU A 284 -4.02 14.50 -12.13
C LEU A 284 -4.37 15.84 -12.79
N GLN A 285 -5.66 16.12 -12.96
CA GLN A 285 -6.15 17.33 -13.64
C GLN A 285 -5.73 18.62 -12.93
N TYR A 286 -5.80 18.64 -11.59
CA TYR A 286 -5.58 19.86 -10.81
C TYR A 286 -4.15 20.01 -10.28
N PHE A 287 -3.45 18.90 -10.07
CA PHE A 287 -2.17 18.90 -9.36
C PHE A 287 -1.05 18.14 -10.09
N ASP A 288 -1.28 17.67 -11.33
CA ASP A 288 -0.34 16.84 -12.10
C ASP A 288 0.13 15.58 -11.35
N CYS A 289 -0.68 15.06 -10.42
CA CYS A 289 -0.34 13.89 -9.63
C CYS A 289 -0.30 12.64 -10.50
N GLN A 290 0.86 11.99 -10.58
CA GLN A 290 1.13 10.93 -11.57
C GLN A 290 1.81 9.70 -10.96
N MET A 291 1.86 9.62 -9.63
CA MET A 291 2.54 8.54 -8.95
C MET A 291 2.01 8.34 -7.52
N GLU A 292 1.94 7.08 -7.11
CA GLU A 292 1.51 6.65 -5.78
C GLU A 292 2.74 6.36 -4.90
N CYS A 293 2.76 6.92 -3.68
CA CYS A 293 3.76 6.66 -2.65
C CYS A 293 3.59 5.28 -2.01
N PHE A 294 2.39 4.73 -2.01
CA PHE A 294 2.12 3.40 -1.43
C PHE A 294 1.18 2.64 -2.35
N ALA A 295 1.70 1.70 -3.13
CA ALA A 295 0.90 0.84 -4.00
C ALA A 295 1.52 -0.56 -4.15
N SER A 296 0.97 -1.31 -5.09
CA SER A 296 1.43 -2.63 -5.53
C SER A 296 1.19 -2.79 -7.03
N PRO A 297 1.83 -3.76 -7.69
CA PRO A 297 1.48 -4.12 -9.06
C PRO A 297 -0.02 -4.45 -9.26
N LEU A 298 -0.68 -4.86 -8.17
CA LEU A 298 -2.08 -5.27 -8.20
C LEU A 298 -3.00 -4.04 -8.20
N ASN A 299 -2.74 -3.05 -7.36
CA ASN A 299 -3.62 -1.91 -7.14
C ASN A 299 -3.04 -0.55 -7.60
N CYS A 300 -1.98 -0.50 -8.40
CA CYS A 300 -1.47 0.78 -8.89
C CYS A 300 -2.37 1.38 -9.99
N ARG A 301 -2.53 2.70 -9.97
CA ARG A 301 -3.10 3.52 -11.05
C ARG A 301 -2.05 3.79 -12.12
N TYR A 302 -0.82 4.10 -11.71
CA TYR A 302 0.23 4.61 -12.59
C TYR A 302 1.33 3.59 -12.91
N ARG A 303 2.07 3.83 -14.00
CA ARG A 303 3.20 2.98 -14.44
C ARG A 303 4.34 2.92 -13.43
N GLN A 304 4.44 3.92 -12.56
CA GLN A 304 5.45 4.03 -11.53
C GLN A 304 4.78 4.33 -10.20
N TYR A 305 5.26 3.64 -9.18
CA TYR A 305 4.73 3.71 -7.83
C TYR A 305 5.80 3.19 -6.87
N CYS A 306 5.70 3.60 -5.62
CA CYS A 306 6.47 2.98 -4.54
C CYS A 306 5.70 1.77 -4.00
N SER A 307 6.41 0.71 -3.61
CA SER A 307 5.81 -0.52 -3.08
C SER A 307 6.68 -1.17 -2.00
N ALA A 308 6.09 -2.13 -1.30
CA ALA A 308 6.76 -2.82 -0.19
C ALA A 308 7.85 -3.82 -0.65
N TYR A 309 7.73 -4.38 -1.87
CA TYR A 309 8.54 -5.52 -2.32
C TYR A 309 9.26 -5.22 -3.64
N PRO A 310 10.35 -4.41 -3.62
CA PRO A 310 11.10 -4.09 -4.84
C PRO A 310 11.59 -5.32 -5.60
N ASP A 311 11.90 -6.40 -4.89
CA ASP A 311 12.38 -7.67 -5.45
C ASP A 311 11.40 -8.35 -6.41
N THR A 312 10.10 -8.32 -6.10
CA THR A 312 9.04 -8.84 -6.98
C THR A 312 8.45 -7.76 -7.88
N ASP A 313 8.24 -6.57 -7.33
CA ASP A 313 7.37 -5.55 -7.92
C ASP A 313 8.09 -4.68 -8.95
N PHE A 314 9.43 -4.61 -8.90
CA PHE A 314 10.22 -3.83 -9.85
C PHE A 314 9.93 -4.24 -11.30
N ARG A 315 9.67 -5.54 -11.53
CA ARG A 315 9.30 -6.09 -12.85
C ARG A 315 7.98 -5.55 -13.37
N PHE A 316 7.20 -4.86 -12.55
CA PHE A 316 5.89 -4.31 -12.87
C PHE A 316 5.83 -2.79 -12.70
N GLY A 317 6.97 -2.10 -12.54
CA GLY A 317 7.06 -0.65 -12.50
C GLY A 317 7.26 -0.04 -11.11
N SER A 318 7.36 -0.86 -10.06
CA SER A 318 7.77 -0.36 -8.74
C SER A 318 9.15 0.28 -8.81
N ILE A 319 9.30 1.41 -8.11
CA ILE A 319 10.60 2.09 -7.94
C ILE A 319 11.25 1.81 -6.58
N GLY A 320 10.61 0.99 -5.73
CA GLY A 320 11.08 0.65 -4.39
C GLY A 320 10.21 1.20 -3.28
N SER A 321 10.73 1.16 -2.04
CA SER A 321 10.01 1.66 -0.87
C SER A 321 9.94 3.18 -0.89
N PHE A 322 8.81 3.75 -0.45
CA PHE A 322 8.68 5.20 -0.28
C PHE A 322 9.74 5.78 0.66
N PHE A 323 10.11 5.04 1.69
CA PHE A 323 11.12 5.47 2.66
C PHE A 323 12.55 5.48 2.11
N ASP A 324 12.77 4.86 0.95
CA ASP A 324 14.02 4.89 0.20
C ASP A 324 13.89 5.75 -1.09
N PHE A 325 12.77 6.48 -1.23
CA PHE A 325 12.47 7.34 -2.37
C PHE A 325 12.63 8.82 -1.99
N TYR A 326 13.47 9.55 -2.73
CA TYR A 326 13.86 10.92 -2.42
C TYR A 326 13.57 11.90 -3.58
N PRO A 327 12.30 12.18 -3.91
CA PRO A 327 11.94 13.14 -4.93
C PRO A 327 12.34 14.57 -4.53
N ARG A 328 12.80 15.36 -5.49
CA ARG A 328 13.09 16.80 -5.32
C ARG A 328 12.00 17.70 -5.91
N SER A 329 11.04 17.12 -6.62
CA SER A 329 9.90 17.78 -7.24
C SER A 329 8.81 16.76 -7.56
N GLY A 330 7.61 17.24 -7.87
CA GLY A 330 6.47 16.41 -8.29
C GLY A 330 5.27 16.54 -7.35
N CYS A 331 4.15 15.97 -7.78
CA CYS A 331 2.96 15.78 -6.94
C CYS A 331 2.70 14.28 -6.82
N PHE A 332 2.56 13.81 -5.59
CA PHE A 332 2.42 12.39 -5.28
C PHE A 332 1.20 12.13 -4.41
N GLU A 333 0.45 11.09 -4.75
CA GLU A 333 -0.64 10.56 -3.93
C GLU A 333 -0.04 9.65 -2.86
N SER A 334 -0.57 9.71 -1.64
CA SER A 334 -0.10 8.89 -0.54
C SER A 334 -1.23 8.38 0.33
N ASN A 335 -1.61 7.14 0.10
CA ASN A 335 -2.54 6.37 0.92
C ASN A 335 -1.78 5.21 1.61
N PRO A 336 -1.07 5.47 2.72
CA PRO A 336 -0.30 4.44 3.40
C PRO A 336 -1.21 3.35 4.00
N PRO A 337 -0.69 2.12 4.22
CA PRO A 337 -1.34 1.17 5.13
C PRO A 337 -1.65 1.83 6.47
N PHE A 338 -2.83 1.57 7.04
CA PHE A 338 -3.35 2.27 8.21
C PHE A 338 -2.71 1.80 9.54
N LEU A 339 -1.40 1.99 9.65
CA LEU A 339 -0.60 1.70 10.85
C LEU A 339 -0.05 3.04 11.39
N PRO A 340 -0.39 3.47 12.62
CA PRO A 340 0.00 4.79 13.13
C PRO A 340 1.50 5.08 13.04
N ARG A 341 2.37 4.13 13.43
CA ARG A 341 3.83 4.28 13.35
C ARG A 341 4.33 4.42 11.89
N LEU A 342 3.69 3.75 10.94
CA LEU A 342 4.01 3.87 9.52
C LEU A 342 3.61 5.25 8.98
N ILE A 343 2.42 5.74 9.38
CA ILE A 343 1.95 7.09 9.03
C ILE A 343 2.87 8.16 9.63
N GLU A 344 3.31 7.99 10.88
CA GLU A 344 4.27 8.88 11.51
C GLU A 344 5.62 8.89 10.78
N ARG A 345 6.18 7.72 10.46
CA ARG A 345 7.41 7.61 9.66
C ARG A 345 7.25 8.26 8.29
N MET A 346 6.09 8.11 7.65
CA MET A 346 5.76 8.74 6.38
C MET A 346 5.75 10.26 6.51
N ALA A 347 5.09 10.79 7.55
CA ALA A 347 5.05 12.23 7.82
C ALA A 347 6.46 12.80 8.01
N THR A 348 7.30 12.15 8.85
CA THR A 348 8.70 12.56 9.06
C THR A 348 9.52 12.53 7.77
N HIS A 349 9.36 11.49 6.95
CA HIS A 349 10.05 11.40 5.66
C HIS A 349 9.60 12.52 4.72
N MET A 350 8.29 12.76 4.59
CA MET A 350 7.74 13.83 3.77
C MET A 350 8.19 15.22 4.21
N THR A 351 8.28 15.48 5.52
CA THR A 351 8.83 16.72 6.07
C THR A 351 10.26 16.93 5.57
N GLY A 352 11.14 15.93 5.74
CA GLY A 352 12.51 16.03 5.25
C GLY A 352 12.62 16.20 3.73
N LEU A 353 11.71 15.58 2.97
CA LEU A 353 11.65 15.77 1.50
C LEU A 353 11.23 17.20 1.13
N LEU A 354 10.20 17.75 1.79
CA LEU A 354 9.68 19.10 1.53
C LEU A 354 10.68 20.19 1.94
N GLU A 355 11.37 20.01 3.07
CA GLU A 355 12.46 20.87 3.53
C GLU A 355 13.61 20.90 2.53
N ALA A 356 13.98 19.73 2.01
CA ALA A 356 15.13 19.60 1.14
C ALA A 356 14.81 19.94 -0.33
N ALA A 357 13.55 19.88 -0.76
CA ALA A 357 13.15 20.10 -2.14
C ALA A 357 13.34 21.56 -2.58
N GLU A 358 14.24 21.75 -3.54
CA GLU A 358 14.45 23.05 -4.18
C GLU A 358 13.38 23.37 -5.22
N GLU A 359 12.62 22.38 -5.71
CA GLU A 359 11.59 22.54 -6.74
C GLU A 359 10.18 22.27 -6.19
N ALA A 360 9.14 22.54 -6.96
CA ALA A 360 7.75 22.33 -6.52
C ALA A 360 7.50 20.86 -6.14
N LEU A 361 7.25 20.62 -4.85
CA LEU A 361 6.98 19.30 -4.28
C LEU A 361 5.69 19.31 -3.44
N MET A 362 4.81 18.35 -3.72
CA MET A 362 3.51 18.21 -3.08
C MET A 362 3.17 16.75 -2.77
N PHE A 363 2.53 16.53 -1.62
CA PHE A 363 1.93 15.27 -1.26
C PHE A 363 0.43 15.44 -0.96
N ILE A 364 -0.40 14.60 -1.56
CA ILE A 364 -1.83 14.49 -1.26
C ILE A 364 -2.00 13.22 -0.43
N ILE A 365 -2.27 13.39 0.86
CA ILE A 365 -2.15 12.33 1.86
C ILE A 365 -3.54 11.90 2.30
N VAL A 366 -3.86 10.62 2.17
CA VAL A 366 -5.16 10.03 2.57
C VAL A 366 -4.92 9.08 3.74
N VAL A 367 -5.47 9.40 4.91
CA VAL A 367 -5.36 8.56 6.11
C VAL A 367 -6.70 8.50 6.86
N PRO A 368 -6.93 7.52 7.74
CA PRO A 368 -8.08 7.54 8.63
C PRO A 368 -8.05 8.79 9.52
N ALA A 369 -9.20 9.36 9.82
CA ALA A 369 -9.34 10.54 10.68
C ALA A 369 -9.19 10.21 12.17
N TRP A 370 -8.15 9.45 12.54
CA TRP A 370 -7.84 9.09 13.92
C TRP A 370 -7.20 10.28 14.66
N LYS A 371 -7.99 11.32 14.90
CA LYS A 371 -7.56 12.60 15.49
C LYS A 371 -6.81 12.46 16.82
N HIS A 372 -7.05 11.39 17.58
CA HIS A 372 -6.39 11.12 18.85
C HIS A 372 -4.95 10.60 18.70
N THR A 373 -4.53 10.17 17.51
CA THR A 373 -3.20 9.61 17.28
C THR A 373 -2.15 10.69 17.01
N GLN A 374 -0.93 10.49 17.52
CA GLN A 374 0.23 11.35 17.22
C GLN A 374 0.46 11.47 15.71
N ALA A 375 0.35 10.35 14.98
CA ALA A 375 0.53 10.32 13.53
C ALA A 375 -0.42 11.27 12.79
N TRP A 376 -1.71 11.30 13.17
CA TRP A 376 -2.67 12.23 12.59
C TRP A 376 -2.37 13.69 12.98
N GLN A 377 -2.01 13.92 14.25
CA GLN A 377 -1.69 15.27 14.75
C GLN A 377 -0.45 15.86 14.07
N LEU A 378 0.56 15.05 13.76
CA LEU A 378 1.72 15.46 12.96
C LEU A 378 1.29 15.90 11.56
N LEU A 379 0.37 15.16 10.93
CA LEU A 379 -0.17 15.50 9.61
C LEU A 379 -0.94 16.83 9.61
N TYR A 380 -1.83 17.01 10.60
CA TYR A 380 -2.69 18.18 10.71
C TYR A 380 -1.92 19.45 11.05
N ASN A 381 -0.99 19.38 12.01
CA ASN A 381 -0.27 20.55 12.54
C ASN A 381 1.01 20.92 11.78
N SER A 382 1.38 20.15 10.76
CA SER A 382 2.58 20.43 9.95
C SER A 382 2.51 21.80 9.29
N GLU A 383 3.66 22.50 9.30
CA GLU A 383 3.82 23.78 8.61
C GLU A 383 3.67 23.66 7.10
N TYR A 384 3.71 22.44 6.53
CA TYR A 384 3.51 22.18 5.11
C TYR A 384 2.04 21.94 4.75
N ASN A 385 1.16 21.72 5.74
CA ASN A 385 -0.25 21.49 5.49
C ASN A 385 -0.92 22.79 5.01
N ARG A 386 -1.48 22.78 3.80
CA ARG A 386 -2.12 23.96 3.17
C ARG A 386 -3.63 23.84 3.06
N SER A 387 -4.15 22.62 3.06
CA SER A 387 -5.58 22.37 3.06
C SER A 387 -5.88 21.01 3.70
N TYR A 388 -7.08 20.90 4.25
CA TYR A 388 -7.58 19.72 4.93
C TYR A 388 -9.02 19.45 4.50
N LEU A 389 -9.26 18.24 4.00
CA LEU A 389 -10.59 17.76 3.63
C LEU A 389 -10.95 16.56 4.53
N PHE A 390 -12.06 16.70 5.25
CA PHE A 390 -12.66 15.64 6.06
C PHE A 390 -13.75 14.90 5.29
N LEU A 391 -13.70 13.56 5.32
CA LEU A 391 -14.70 12.69 4.71
C LEU A 391 -15.33 11.79 5.77
N SER A 392 -16.65 11.85 5.90
CA SER A 392 -17.38 10.99 6.84
C SER A 392 -17.54 9.56 6.30
N GLN A 393 -17.29 8.55 7.14
CA GLN A 393 -17.27 7.10 6.88
C GLN A 393 -18.39 6.63 5.93
N LYS A 394 -19.64 7.04 6.20
CA LYS A 394 -20.83 6.55 5.49
C LYS A 394 -21.03 7.20 4.11
N HIS A 395 -20.25 8.21 3.76
CA HIS A 395 -20.43 9.02 2.56
C HIS A 395 -19.30 8.85 1.53
N HIS A 396 -18.21 8.17 1.89
CA HIS A 396 -17.11 7.90 0.98
C HIS A 396 -16.77 6.40 0.92
N GLY A 397 -16.04 6.02 -0.11
CA GLY A 397 -15.63 4.65 -0.34
C GLY A 397 -14.30 4.57 -1.08
N PHE A 398 -13.87 3.33 -1.25
CA PHE A 398 -12.62 2.96 -1.87
C PHE A 398 -12.86 1.79 -2.83
N CYS A 399 -11.91 1.55 -3.73
CA CYS A 399 -11.84 0.28 -4.42
C CYS A 399 -11.41 -0.82 -3.43
N GLU A 400 -12.07 -1.96 -3.49
CA GLU A 400 -11.92 -3.08 -2.56
C GLU A 400 -10.49 -3.62 -2.50
N GLY A 401 -9.98 -4.03 -1.34
CA GLY A 401 -8.68 -4.72 -1.32
C GLY A 401 -8.79 -6.14 -1.89
N LYS A 402 -7.72 -6.68 -2.47
CA LYS A 402 -7.75 -7.95 -3.22
C LYS A 402 -8.65 -7.92 -4.48
N GLU A 403 -8.78 -6.78 -5.17
CA GLU A 403 -9.52 -6.65 -6.46
C GLU A 403 -9.12 -7.68 -7.51
N GLN A 404 -7.88 -8.15 -7.45
CA GLN A 404 -7.40 -9.19 -8.35
C GLN A 404 -8.17 -10.51 -8.18
N ILE A 405 -8.84 -10.77 -7.05
CA ILE A 405 -9.58 -12.02 -6.80
C ILE A 405 -11.06 -11.78 -6.47
N ARG A 406 -11.41 -10.66 -5.83
CA ARG A 406 -12.79 -10.39 -5.41
C ARG A 406 -13.69 -9.99 -6.57
N LYS A 407 -14.97 -10.35 -6.46
CA LYS A 407 -16.02 -9.93 -7.41
C LYS A 407 -16.56 -8.53 -7.10
N SER A 408 -16.59 -8.14 -5.83
CA SER A 408 -16.94 -6.78 -5.43
C SER A 408 -15.78 -5.84 -5.76
N ARG A 409 -16.09 -4.71 -6.40
CA ARG A 409 -15.10 -3.68 -6.76
C ARG A 409 -15.02 -2.56 -5.73
N TRP A 410 -16.12 -2.27 -5.04
CA TRP A 410 -16.26 -1.11 -4.16
C TRP A 410 -16.47 -1.56 -2.73
N ARG A 411 -15.88 -0.80 -1.79
CA ARG A 411 -16.17 -0.89 -0.36
C ARG A 411 -16.49 0.47 0.20
N ILE A 412 -17.43 0.53 1.14
CA ILE A 412 -17.60 1.69 2.00
C ILE A 412 -16.40 1.80 2.94
N ALA A 413 -15.99 3.04 3.23
CA ALA A 413 -14.91 3.30 4.16
C ALA A 413 -15.25 2.74 5.55
N SER A 414 -14.26 2.12 6.20
CA SER A 414 -14.45 1.58 7.56
C SER A 414 -14.27 2.63 8.64
N PHE A 415 -13.77 3.82 8.31
CA PHE A 415 -13.59 4.95 9.21
C PHE A 415 -13.84 6.26 8.46
N ASP A 416 -13.99 7.36 9.20
CA ASP A 416 -13.79 8.69 8.63
C ASP A 416 -12.37 8.79 8.05
N SER A 417 -12.21 9.57 6.98
CA SER A 417 -10.91 9.81 6.35
C SER A 417 -10.55 11.29 6.37
N SER A 418 -9.25 11.54 6.44
CA SER A 418 -8.62 12.83 6.38
C SER A 418 -7.75 12.90 5.14
N ILE A 419 -7.92 13.96 4.35
CA ILE A 419 -7.12 14.26 3.18
C ILE A 419 -6.33 15.53 3.47
N PHE A 420 -5.00 15.44 3.47
CA PHE A 420 -4.10 16.56 3.69
C PHE A 420 -3.38 16.93 2.40
N PHE A 421 -3.13 18.22 2.23
CA PHE A 421 -2.40 18.75 1.09
C PHE A 421 -1.12 19.41 1.60
N TRP A 422 -0.03 18.65 1.56
CA TRP A 422 1.28 19.13 2.01
C TRP A 422 2.06 19.72 0.84
N GLN A 423 2.48 20.98 0.94
CA GLN A 423 3.17 21.70 -0.14
C GLN A 423 4.33 22.54 0.39
N ASN A 424 5.47 22.49 -0.31
CA ASN A 424 6.50 23.52 -0.15
C ASN A 424 6.07 24.83 -0.84
N HIS A 425 6.85 25.91 -0.69
CA HIS A 425 6.48 27.23 -1.23
C HIS A 425 6.27 27.21 -2.75
N LYS A 426 7.19 26.60 -3.50
CA LYS A 426 7.08 26.49 -4.97
C LYS A 426 5.86 25.68 -5.41
N ALA A 427 5.48 24.64 -4.67
CA ALA A 427 4.28 23.87 -4.96
C ALA A 427 3.00 24.68 -4.73
N GLN A 428 2.97 25.58 -3.74
CA GLN A 428 1.81 26.46 -3.52
C GLN A 428 1.58 27.38 -4.73
N GLU A 429 2.66 27.92 -5.31
CA GLU A 429 2.57 28.76 -6.51
C GLU A 429 2.14 27.96 -7.75
N LYS A 430 2.66 26.73 -7.88
CA LYS A 430 2.41 25.88 -9.05
C LYS A 430 1.03 25.23 -9.04
N TRP A 431 0.63 24.69 -7.89
CA TRP A 431 -0.55 23.85 -7.69
C TRP A 431 -1.46 24.48 -6.62
N LEU A 432 -2.02 25.65 -6.93
CA LEU A 432 -2.97 26.31 -6.05
C LEU A 432 -4.15 25.39 -5.74
N ILE A 433 -4.42 25.18 -4.45
CA ILE A 433 -5.52 24.34 -3.99
C ILE A 433 -6.82 25.14 -4.09
N GLN A 434 -7.51 24.96 -5.22
CA GLN A 434 -8.77 25.63 -5.50
C GLN A 434 -9.94 24.92 -4.81
N GLU A 435 -10.93 25.68 -4.37
CA GLU A 435 -12.17 25.13 -3.78
C GLU A 435 -12.86 24.14 -4.74
N GLU A 436 -12.85 24.43 -6.04
CA GLU A 436 -13.38 23.52 -7.07
C GLU A 436 -12.67 22.16 -7.07
N ALA A 437 -11.34 22.14 -6.89
CA ALA A 437 -10.56 20.91 -6.84
C ALA A 437 -10.94 20.08 -5.60
N ILE A 438 -11.10 20.73 -4.44
CA ILE A 438 -11.52 20.09 -3.19
C ILE A 438 -12.92 19.49 -3.34
N GLN A 439 -13.85 20.25 -3.90
CA GLN A 439 -15.23 19.81 -4.08
C GLN A 439 -15.32 18.62 -5.06
N LYS A 440 -14.63 18.67 -6.20
CA LYS A 440 -14.54 17.54 -7.14
C LYS A 440 -13.89 16.32 -6.51
N LEU A 441 -12.84 16.51 -5.71
CA LEU A 441 -12.20 15.39 -5.02
C LEU A 441 -13.15 14.76 -4.00
N LYS A 442 -13.88 15.57 -3.22
CA LYS A 442 -14.90 15.09 -2.28
C LYS A 442 -16.00 14.28 -2.98
N GLU A 443 -16.44 14.73 -4.15
CA GLU A 443 -17.41 14.02 -4.98
C GLU A 443 -16.85 12.70 -5.53
N ALA A 444 -15.59 12.71 -6.00
CA ALA A 444 -14.91 11.53 -6.50
C ALA A 444 -14.75 10.42 -5.42
N PHE A 445 -14.60 10.82 -4.15
CA PHE A 445 -14.54 9.89 -3.03
C PHE A 445 -15.89 9.26 -2.66
N ARG A 446 -17.01 9.77 -3.19
CA ARG A 446 -18.34 9.29 -2.80
C ARG A 446 -18.46 7.78 -2.98
N SER A 447 -19.05 7.11 -1.99
CA SER A 447 -19.22 5.65 -2.07
C SER A 447 -20.03 5.25 -3.30
N LYS A 448 -19.47 4.32 -4.10
CA LYS A 448 -20.12 3.71 -5.26
C LYS A 448 -20.85 2.40 -4.92
N GLN A 449 -20.74 1.92 -3.69
CA GLN A 449 -21.45 0.73 -3.26
C GLN A 449 -22.94 1.05 -3.16
N VAL A 450 -23.75 0.45 -4.02
CA VAL A 450 -25.22 0.56 -3.97
C VAL A 450 -25.68 0.03 -2.61
N ARG A 451 -26.34 0.88 -1.81
CA ARG A 451 -27.04 0.44 -0.59
C ARG A 451 -28.18 -0.46 -1.05
N LEU A 452 -28.05 -1.77 -0.80
CA LEU A 452 -29.12 -2.74 -1.04
C LEU A 452 -30.22 -2.60 0.01
#